data_AF-A0A3D1DZH0-F1
#
_entry.id   AF-A0A3D1DZH0-F1
#
_cell.length_a   1.000
_cell.length_b   1.000
_cell.length_c   1.000
_cell.angle_alpha   90.00
_cell.angle_beta   90.00
_cell.angle_gamma   90.00
#
_symmetry.space_group_name_H-M   'P 1'
#
loop_
_entity.id
_entity.type
_entity.pdbx_description
1 polymer ?
#
loop_
_entity_poly.entity_id
_entity_poly.type
_entity_poly.pdbx_seq_one_letter_code
_entity_poly.pdbx_strand_id
1 'polypeptide(L)' 'PVPVAYHSFGGWKASMFGDHSIHGMEGVRFYTKLKTVTARWPSGIKEGAVFNFHSGSDT' A
#
# COMPACT_ATOMS: atom_id res chain seq x y z
N PRO A 1 4.90 -12.09 29.81
CA PRO A 1 4.27 -11.14 28.86
C PRO A 1 5.35 -10.19 28.35
N VAL A 2 5.50 -10.02 27.04
CA VAL A 2 6.56 -9.17 26.47
C VAL A 2 6.08 -7.71 26.48
N PRO A 3 6.90 -6.72 26.92
CA PRO A 3 6.54 -5.31 26.85
C PRO A 3 6.32 -4.87 25.40
N VAL A 4 5.25 -4.14 25.16
CA VAL A 4 4.96 -3.56 23.84
C VAL A 4 5.90 -2.37 23.62
N ALA A 5 6.66 -2.38 22.53
CA ALA A 5 7.63 -1.34 22.22
C ALA A 5 6.94 -0.10 21.64
N TYR A 6 6.52 0.81 22.52
CA TYR A 6 5.84 2.05 22.13
C TYR A 6 6.79 3.21 21.80
N HIS A 7 8.00 3.20 22.34
CA HIS A 7 8.96 4.29 22.22
C HIS A 7 10.27 3.77 21.65
N SER A 8 10.85 4.56 20.75
CA SER A 8 12.17 4.31 20.20
C SER A 8 13.26 4.81 21.16
N PHE A 9 14.30 4.01 21.35
CA PHE A 9 15.52 4.43 22.03
C PHE A 9 16.63 4.62 20.98
N GLY A 10 17.27 5.79 20.95
CA GLY A 10 18.38 6.04 20.02
C GLY A 10 18.65 7.53 19.77
N GLY A 11 19.85 7.83 19.24
CA GLY A 11 20.23 9.11 18.64
C GLY A 11 20.80 10.16 19.59
N TRP A 12 22.11 10.07 19.91
CA TRP A 12 22.91 11.22 20.37
C TRP A 12 24.26 11.18 19.65
N LYS A 13 24.68 12.32 19.06
CA LYS A 13 25.94 12.48 18.31
C LYS A 13 26.18 11.43 17.21
N ALA A 14 25.26 11.37 16.23
CA ALA A 14 25.35 10.54 15.02
C ALA A 14 25.26 9.01 15.20
N SER A 15 24.74 8.52 16.33
CA SER A 15 24.56 7.09 16.57
C SER A 15 23.39 6.42 15.83
N MET A 16 22.65 7.17 15.00
CA MET A 16 21.50 6.67 14.23
C MET A 16 21.65 7.07 12.77
N PHE A 17 21.44 6.13 11.86
CA PHE A 17 21.51 6.35 10.42
C PHE A 17 20.10 6.36 9.83
N GLY A 18 19.78 7.42 9.07
CA GLY A 18 18.46 7.62 8.49
C GLY A 18 17.45 8.27 9.43
N ASP A 19 16.29 8.61 8.88
CA ASP A 19 15.34 9.53 9.53
C ASP A 19 14.26 8.82 10.36
N HIS A 20 14.06 7.51 10.16
CA HIS A 20 12.97 6.77 10.81
C HIS A 20 13.46 6.01 12.04
N SER A 21 12.73 6.18 13.15
CA SER A 21 12.93 5.39 14.36
C SER A 21 12.23 4.01 14.27
N ILE A 22 12.69 3.02 15.03
CA ILE A 22 12.25 1.61 14.89
C ILE A 22 10.79 1.40 15.34
N HIS A 23 10.34 2.12 16.36
CA HIS A 23 9.03 1.93 16.98
C HIS A 23 8.05 3.05 16.65
N GLY A 24 6.77 2.79 16.90
CA GLY A 24 5.68 3.74 16.66
C GLY A 24 5.39 3.98 15.17
N MET A 25 4.92 5.19 14.85
CA MET A 25 4.49 5.56 13.49
C MET A 25 5.64 5.55 12.48
N GLU A 26 6.87 5.80 12.93
CA GLU A 26 8.04 5.80 12.05
C GLU A 26 8.36 4.38 11.54
N GLY A 27 8.21 3.34 12.36
CA GLY A 27 8.35 1.95 11.90
C GLY A 27 7.32 1.59 10.82
N VAL A 28 6.08 2.06 10.96
CA VAL A 28 5.01 1.85 9.96
C VAL A 28 5.35 2.55 8.65
N ARG A 29 5.84 3.78 8.70
CA ARG A 29 6.24 4.55 7.51
C ARG A 29 7.43 3.93 6.79
N PHE A 30 8.39 3.34 7.49
CA PHE A 30 9.55 2.68 6.88
C PHE A 30 9.16 1.41 6.11
N TYR A 31 8.29 0.57 6.70
CA TYR A 31 7.90 -0.71 6.09
C TYR A 31 6.74 -0.62 5.09
N THR A 32 6.15 0.57 4.90
CA THR A 32 5.02 0.75 3.99
C THR A 32 5.27 1.88 2.99
N LYS A 33 4.53 1.86 1.87
CA LYS A 33 4.57 2.92 0.87
C LYS A 33 3.23 3.62 0.79
N LEU A 34 3.24 4.95 0.88
CA LEU A 34 2.04 5.76 0.70
C LEU A 34 1.55 5.69 -0.74
N LYS A 35 0.27 5.35 -0.92
CA LYS A 35 -0.41 5.33 -2.22
C LYS A 35 -1.68 6.18 -2.14
N THR A 36 -1.72 7.26 -2.92
CA THR A 36 -2.91 8.12 -3.04
C THR A 36 -3.74 7.65 -4.22
N VAL A 37 -4.99 7.28 -3.99
CA VAL A 37 -5.93 6.82 -5.03
C VAL A 37 -7.03 7.86 -5.20
N THR A 38 -7.22 8.35 -6.43
CA THR A 38 -8.37 9.19 -6.81
C THR A 38 -9.22 8.39 -7.79
N ALA A 39 -10.51 8.23 -7.48
CA ALA A 39 -11.45 7.51 -8.31
C ALA A 39 -12.63 8.41 -8.67
N ARG A 40 -13.12 8.27 -9.90
CA ARG A 40 -14.35 8.90 -10.40
C ARG A 40 -15.21 7.81 -11.03
N TRP A 41 -16.48 7.75 -10.65
CA TRP A 41 -17.46 6.86 -11.25
C TRP A 41 -18.31 7.63 -12.26
N PRO A 42 -18.08 7.47 -13.58
CA PRO A 42 -18.99 8.02 -14.58
C PRO A 42 -20.34 7.29 -14.54
N SER A 43 -21.41 7.93 -15.03
CA SER A 43 -22.77 7.40 -14.97
C SER A 43 -22.90 6.07 -15.74
N GLY A 44 -23.24 5.00 -15.00
CA GLY A 44 -23.88 3.77 -15.46
C GLY A 44 -23.09 2.85 -16.39
N ILE A 45 -23.61 1.63 -16.56
CA ILE A 45 -23.23 0.70 -17.62
C ILE A 45 -23.93 1.19 -18.90
N LYS A 46 -23.19 1.73 -19.86
CA LYS A 46 -23.79 2.19 -21.13
C LYS A 46 -24.10 1.04 -22.08
N GLU A 47 -23.36 -0.06 -22.00
CA GLU A 47 -23.54 -1.27 -22.82
C GLU A 47 -23.19 -2.52 -21.99
N GLY A 48 -23.90 -3.62 -22.24
CA GLY A 48 -23.75 -4.90 -21.54
C GLY A 48 -22.37 -5.55 -21.73
N ALA A 49 -22.20 -6.76 -21.20
CA ALA A 49 -20.91 -7.45 -21.27
C ALA A 49 -20.54 -7.79 -22.73
N VAL A 50 -19.49 -7.14 -23.24
CA VAL A 50 -18.90 -7.43 -24.55
C VAL A 50 -17.82 -8.51 -24.36
N PHE A 51 -18.05 -9.69 -24.92
CA PHE A 51 -17.10 -10.80 -24.89
C PHE A 51 -16.59 -11.08 -26.31
N ASN A 52 -15.27 -11.20 -26.46
CA ASN A 52 -14.64 -11.64 -27.71
C ASN A 52 -14.45 -13.15 -27.69
N PHE A 53 -15.51 -13.90 -28.04
CA PHE A 53 -15.38 -15.34 -28.30
C PHE A 53 -15.06 -15.56 -29.78
N HIS A 54 -14.04 -16.37 -30.08
CA HIS A 54 -13.82 -16.88 -31.43
C HIS A 54 -14.79 -18.05 -31.67
N SER A 55 -15.68 -17.95 -32.65
CA SER A 55 -16.46 -19.11 -33.09
C SER A 55 -15.50 -20.07 -33.78
N GLY A 56 -15.27 -21.24 -33.18
CA GLY A 56 -14.51 -22.31 -33.82
C GLY A 56 -15.15 -22.67 -35.15
N SER A 57 -14.36 -22.64 -36.22
CA SER A 57 -14.74 -23.12 -37.54
C SER A 57 -14.88 -24.65 -37.51
N ASP A 58 -16.06 -25.12 -37.90
CA ASP A 58 -16.40 -26.44 -38.45
C ASP A 58 -15.88 -27.72 -37.77
N THR A 59 -16.83 -28.45 -37.15
CA THR A 59 -17.06 -29.89 -37.37
C THR A 59 -18.55 -30.18 -37.37
#